data_AF-A0A267TER9-F1
#
_entry.id   AF-A0A267TER9-F1
#
_cell.length_a   1.000
_cell.length_b   1.000
_cell.length_c   1.000
_cell.angle_alpha   90.00
_cell.angle_beta   90.00
_cell.angle_gamma   90.00
#
_symmetry.space_group_name_H-M   'P 1'
#
loop_
_entity.id
_entity.type
_entity.pdbx_description
1 polymer ?
#
loop_
_entity_poly.entity_id
_entity_poly.type
_entity_poly.pdbx_seq_one_letter_code
_entity_poly.pdbx_strand_id
1 'polypeptide(L)'
;MKNYLRLASLLFIFSMNACTDDTSNALPTDTCFKKDAIAELPWLKSVVTDFQKPKSGPLEVVLYTYKNQYFIGVINPLVSSPASYIYNCSGESIGKLNIGYNQFVAEARTIDVLLKGTY
;
A
#
# COMPACT_ATOMS: atom_id res chain seq x y z
N MET A 1 -24.71 -25.02 56.31
CA MET A 1 -23.35 -24.49 56.58
C MET A 1 -22.32 -25.47 56.02
N LYS A 2 -21.21 -24.95 55.50
CA LYS A 2 -19.97 -25.61 54.99
C LYS A 2 -20.10 -26.21 53.58
N ASN A 3 -19.70 -25.50 52.52
CA ASN A 3 -18.35 -25.13 52.04
C ASN A 3 -17.57 -26.31 51.44
N TYR A 4 -17.57 -26.41 50.10
CA TYR A 4 -16.48 -26.97 49.29
C TYR A 4 -16.54 -26.27 47.91
N LEU A 5 -15.99 -25.07 47.75
CA LEU A 5 -14.62 -24.82 47.30
C LEU A 5 -14.06 -25.96 46.42
N ARG A 6 -14.36 -25.91 45.11
CA ARG A 6 -13.58 -26.57 44.08
C ARG A 6 -13.29 -25.53 43.00
N LEU A 7 -12.04 -25.05 43.03
CA LEU A 7 -11.37 -24.38 41.91
C LEU A 7 -11.61 -25.23 40.64
N ALA A 8 -12.44 -24.71 39.73
CA ALA A 8 -12.50 -25.22 38.37
C ALA A 8 -11.60 -24.34 37.51
N SER A 9 -10.52 -24.98 37.10
CA SER A 9 -9.37 -24.51 36.35
C SER A 9 -9.68 -23.61 35.16
N LEU A 10 -8.84 -22.59 35.00
CA LEU A 10 -8.63 -21.86 33.76
C LEU A 10 -8.41 -22.85 32.59
N LEU A 11 -9.28 -22.77 31.58
CA LEU A 11 -9.00 -23.26 30.24
C LEU A 11 -9.07 -22.06 29.30
N PHE A 12 -7.97 -21.29 29.33
CA PHE A 12 -7.66 -20.27 28.35
C PHE A 12 -7.20 -20.98 27.08
N ILE A 13 -8.15 -21.38 26.22
CA ILE A 13 -7.80 -21.88 24.89
C ILE A 13 -7.49 -20.64 24.04
N PHE A 14 -6.21 -20.25 24.06
CA PHE A 14 -5.62 -19.36 23.08
C PHE A 14 -5.63 -20.10 21.75
N SER A 15 -6.76 -20.03 21.03
CA SER A 15 -6.81 -20.41 19.63
C SER A 15 -6.01 -19.38 18.85
N MET A 16 -4.69 -19.60 18.76
CA MET A 16 -3.87 -19.00 17.73
C MET A 16 -4.37 -19.55 16.39
N ASN A 17 -5.41 -18.92 15.85
CA ASN A 17 -5.63 -18.98 14.41
C ASN A 17 -4.40 -18.33 13.80
N ALA A 18 -3.50 -19.17 13.29
CA ALA A 18 -2.48 -18.75 12.36
C ALA A 18 -3.21 -18.04 11.22
N CYS A 19 -3.14 -16.70 11.19
CA CYS A 19 -3.33 -15.95 9.96
C CYS A 19 -2.24 -16.42 9.00
N THR A 20 -2.53 -17.49 8.26
CA THR A 20 -1.79 -17.82 7.06
C THR A 20 -2.39 -16.89 6.01
N ASP A 21 -1.93 -15.64 6.03
CA ASP A 21 -2.27 -14.67 5.00
C ASP A 21 -1.40 -14.98 3.78
N ASP A 22 -1.60 -16.16 3.20
CA ASP A 22 -1.18 -16.48 1.84
C ASP A 22 -2.19 -15.83 0.88
N THR A 23 -2.34 -14.51 1.01
CA THR A 23 -2.88 -13.71 -0.09
C THR A 23 -1.76 -13.67 -1.12
N SER A 24 -1.80 -14.59 -2.08
CA SER A 24 -1.08 -14.38 -3.33
C SER A 24 -1.55 -13.04 -3.87
N ASN A 25 -0.71 -12.01 -3.78
CA ASN A 25 -0.91 -10.69 -4.39
C ASN A 25 -0.79 -10.84 -5.92
N ALA A 26 -1.58 -11.72 -6.52
CA ALA A 26 -1.75 -11.77 -7.94
C ALA A 26 -2.34 -10.41 -8.33
N LEU A 27 -1.51 -9.58 -8.98
CA LEU A 27 -1.96 -8.31 -9.51
C LEU A 27 -3.19 -8.56 -10.39
N PRO A 28 -4.25 -7.75 -10.26
CA PRO A 28 -5.41 -7.90 -11.12
C PRO A 28 -4.95 -7.75 -12.58
N THR A 29 -5.29 -8.73 -13.43
CA THR A 29 -4.83 -8.80 -14.83
C THR A 29 -5.23 -7.60 -15.67
N ASP A 30 -6.27 -6.88 -15.25
CA ASP A 30 -6.89 -5.76 -15.95
C ASP A 30 -6.50 -4.38 -15.40
N THR A 31 -5.53 -4.29 -14.49
CA THR A 31 -5.03 -2.97 -14.09
C THR A 31 -4.11 -2.38 -15.15
N CYS A 32 -4.10 -1.05 -15.24
CA CYS A 32 -3.08 -0.32 -16.01
C CYS A 32 -1.70 -0.41 -15.35
N PHE A 33 -1.62 -0.95 -14.12
CA PHE A 33 -0.44 -0.98 -13.29
C PHE A 33 0.02 -2.43 -13.11
N LYS A 34 0.63 -2.95 -14.18
CA LYS A 34 1.31 -4.25 -14.20
C LYS A 34 2.73 -4.12 -13.63
N LYS A 35 3.40 -5.25 -13.45
CA LYS A 35 4.77 -5.30 -12.91
C LYS A 35 5.76 -4.43 -13.70
N ASP A 36 5.55 -4.32 -15.02
CA ASP A 36 6.37 -3.50 -15.92
C ASP A 36 5.77 -2.12 -16.23
N ALA A 37 4.80 -1.64 -15.44
CA ALA A 37 4.09 -0.38 -15.69
C ALA A 37 5.04 0.83 -15.85
N ILE A 38 6.19 0.84 -15.16
CA ILE A 38 7.18 1.92 -15.29
C ILE A 38 7.80 1.96 -16.70
N ALA A 39 7.97 0.80 -17.35
CA ALA A 39 8.46 0.71 -18.72
C ALA A 39 7.35 1.05 -19.73
N GLU A 40 6.10 0.67 -19.44
CA GLU A 40 4.95 0.81 -20.36
C GLU A 40 4.27 2.19 -20.30
N LEU A 41 4.39 2.92 -19.18
CA LEU A 41 3.73 4.22 -18.97
C LEU A 41 4.76 5.36 -18.98
N PRO A 42 4.89 6.13 -20.08
CA PRO A 42 5.87 7.21 -20.19
C PRO A 42 5.76 8.28 -19.10
N TRP A 43 4.53 8.59 -18.69
CA TRP A 43 4.28 9.58 -17.63
C TRP A 43 4.81 9.09 -16.28
N LEU A 44 4.66 7.80 -15.96
CA LEU A 44 5.12 7.21 -14.71
C LEU A 44 6.64 7.21 -14.64
N LYS A 45 7.30 6.88 -15.77
CA LYS A 45 8.75 7.01 -15.90
C LYS A 45 9.24 8.43 -15.62
N SER A 46 8.53 9.45 -16.12
CA SER A 46 8.86 10.85 -15.86
C SER A 46 8.74 11.18 -14.38
N VAL A 47 7.61 10.84 -13.75
CA VAL A 47 7.38 11.06 -12.31
C VAL A 47 8.46 10.40 -11.48
N VAL A 48 8.79 9.14 -11.74
CA VAL A 48 9.85 8.40 -11.02
C VAL A 48 11.21 9.08 -11.22
N THR A 49 11.52 9.52 -12.43
CA THR A 49 12.80 10.19 -12.73
C THR A 49 12.90 11.55 -12.03
N ASP A 50 11.80 12.28 -11.92
CA ASP A 50 11.77 13.59 -11.26
C ASP A 50 11.74 13.47 -9.74
N PHE A 51 11.07 12.45 -9.21
CA PHE A 51 11.11 12.09 -7.79
C PHE A 51 12.53 11.87 -7.28
N GLN A 52 13.40 11.34 -8.15
CA GLN A 52 14.80 11.04 -7.85
C GLN A 52 15.73 12.26 -7.93
N LYS A 53 15.23 13.50 -8.00
CA LYS A 53 16.06 14.72 -8.09
C LYS A 53 15.84 15.61 -6.86
N PRO A 54 16.85 15.79 -5.97
CA PRO A 54 18.17 15.14 -5.97
C PRO A 54 18.09 13.65 -5.62
N LYS A 55 19.05 12.85 -6.11
CA LYS A 55 19.13 11.41 -5.80
C LYS A 55 19.43 11.25 -4.32
N SER A 56 18.40 10.96 -3.53
CA SER A 56 18.57 10.79 -2.10
C SER A 56 17.47 9.90 -1.54
N GLY A 57 17.87 8.70 -1.13
CA GLY A 57 17.08 7.83 -0.27
C GLY A 57 16.27 6.78 -1.02
N PRO A 58 15.47 6.01 -0.27
CA PRO A 58 14.71 4.92 -0.83
C PRO A 58 13.52 5.43 -1.64
N LEU A 59 13.18 4.64 -2.65
CA LEU A 59 12.06 4.82 -3.55
C LEU A 59 11.22 3.56 -3.55
N GLU A 60 9.92 3.71 -3.37
CA GLU A 60 8.97 2.66 -3.65
C GLU A 60 7.91 3.16 -4.63
N VAL A 61 7.57 2.32 -5.60
CA VAL A 61 6.40 2.49 -6.45
C VAL A 61 5.34 1.50 -5.99
N VAL A 62 4.28 2.02 -5.39
CA VAL A 62 3.27 1.25 -4.66
C VAL A 62 1.95 1.27 -5.42
N LEU A 63 1.34 0.11 -5.59
CA LEU A 63 -0.01 -0.02 -6.11
C LEU A 63 -1.02 0.05 -4.95
N TYR A 64 -1.96 0.97 -5.05
CA TYR A 64 -3.07 1.12 -4.12
C TYR A 64 -4.41 0.77 -4.77
N THR A 65 -5.37 0.39 -3.94
CA THR A 65 -6.80 0.47 -4.27
C THR A 65 -7.49 1.49 -3.37
N TYR A 66 -8.33 2.34 -3.95
CA TYR A 66 -9.18 3.30 -3.25
C TYR A 66 -10.54 3.35 -3.95
N LYS A 67 -11.62 3.10 -3.22
CA LYS A 67 -13.01 3.05 -3.76
C LYS A 67 -13.14 2.22 -5.05
N ASN A 68 -12.52 1.03 -5.06
CA ASN A 68 -12.48 0.10 -6.19
C ASN A 68 -11.74 0.61 -7.44
N GLN A 69 -10.96 1.68 -7.31
CA GLN A 69 -10.08 2.20 -8.36
C GLN A 69 -8.62 1.97 -7.98
N TYR A 70 -7.77 1.79 -8.98
CA TYR A 70 -6.34 1.59 -8.78
C TYR A 70 -5.57 2.88 -8.93
N PHE A 71 -4.57 3.04 -8.07
CA PHE A 71 -3.68 4.19 -8.05
C PHE A 71 -2.25 3.73 -7.87
N ILE A 72 -1.31 4.51 -8.38
CA ILE A 72 0.11 4.29 -8.15
C ILE A 72 0.66 5.44 -7.33
N GLY A 73 1.38 5.11 -6.26
CA GLY A 73 2.17 6.07 -5.50
C GLY A 73 3.64 5.92 -5.79
N VAL A 74 4.32 7.05 -5.98
CA VAL A 74 5.78 7.14 -5.94
C VAL A 74 6.13 7.78 -4.59
N ILE A 75 6.75 7.00 -3.71
CA ILE A 75 6.97 7.36 -2.32
C ILE A 75 8.42 7.14 -1.89
N ASN A 76 8.83 7.85 -0.85
CA ASN A 76 10.02 7.48 -0.06
C ASN A 76 9.50 6.93 1.28
N PRO A 77 9.72 5.63 1.57
CA PRO A 77 9.14 5.00 2.77
C PRO A 77 9.76 5.49 4.09
N LEU A 78 10.88 6.22 4.05
CA LEU A 78 11.56 6.74 5.25
C LEU A 78 11.12 8.16 5.62
N VAL A 79 10.29 8.81 4.83
CA VAL A 79 9.77 10.16 5.13
C VAL A 79 8.30 10.09 5.53
N SER A 80 7.97 10.71 6.65
CA SER A 80 6.58 10.85 7.13
C SER A 80 5.78 11.92 6.38
N SER A 81 6.43 12.63 5.45
CA SER A 81 5.87 13.76 4.72
C SER A 81 5.05 13.31 3.51
N PRO A 82 3.99 14.03 3.11
CA PRO A 82 3.15 13.76 1.93
C PRO A 82 3.87 13.97 0.59
N ALA A 83 5.18 13.73 0.51
CA ALA A 83 5.91 13.63 -0.75
C ALA A 83 5.48 12.38 -1.55
N SER A 84 4.29 11.84 -1.30
CA SER A 84 3.72 10.72 -2.00
C SER A 84 3.03 11.26 -3.25
N TYR A 85 3.59 10.99 -4.41
CA TYR A 85 2.97 11.36 -5.68
C TYR A 85 2.02 10.24 -6.09
N ILE A 86 0.72 10.46 -5.94
CA ILE A 86 -0.31 9.43 -6.14
C ILE A 86 -1.15 9.77 -7.38
N TYR A 87 -1.25 8.83 -8.32
CA TYR A 87 -1.89 9.02 -9.63
C TYR A 87 -2.83 7.87 -9.99
N ASN A 88 -3.89 8.17 -10.74
CA ASN A 88 -4.70 7.16 -11.42
C ASN A 88 -4.01 6.65 -12.70
N CYS A 89 -4.63 5.68 -13.38
CA CYS A 89 -4.14 5.13 -14.65
C CYS A 89 -3.86 6.18 -15.74
N SER A 90 -4.61 7.28 -15.75
CA SER A 90 -4.49 8.36 -16.74
C SER A 90 -3.35 9.34 -16.40
N GLY A 91 -2.61 9.11 -15.32
CA GLY A 91 -1.55 10.02 -14.84
C GLY A 91 -2.10 11.26 -14.14
N GLU A 92 -3.37 11.27 -13.72
CA GLU A 92 -3.95 12.38 -12.97
C GLU A 92 -3.72 12.19 -11.48
N SER A 93 -3.21 13.21 -10.82
CA SER A 93 -2.96 13.16 -9.38
C SER A 93 -4.27 13.14 -8.59
N ILE A 94 -4.23 12.58 -7.38
CA ILE A 94 -5.40 12.60 -6.47
C ILE A 94 -5.93 14.02 -6.22
N GLY A 95 -5.06 15.03 -6.21
CA GLY A 95 -5.46 16.43 -6.10
C GLY A 95 -6.27 16.92 -7.30
N LYS A 96 -5.88 16.54 -8.53
CA LYS A 96 -6.65 16.87 -9.76
C LYS A 96 -8.02 16.18 -9.78
N LEU A 97 -8.12 15.02 -9.14
CA LEU A 97 -9.37 14.25 -8.98
C LEU A 97 -10.23 14.72 -7.80
N ASN A 98 -9.86 15.83 -7.12
CA ASN A 98 -10.52 16.32 -5.91
C ASN A 98 -10.56 15.28 -4.76
N ILE A 99 -9.56 14.42 -4.67
CA ILE A 99 -9.39 13.46 -3.57
C ILE A 99 -8.38 14.02 -2.57
N GLY A 100 -8.81 14.19 -1.32
CA GLY A 100 -7.94 14.69 -0.24
C GLY A 100 -6.87 13.66 0.15
N TYR A 101 -5.64 14.11 0.38
CA TYR A 101 -4.53 13.22 0.76
C TYR A 101 -4.82 12.39 2.01
N ASN A 102 -5.24 13.04 3.11
CA ASN A 102 -5.54 12.34 4.36
C ASN A 102 -6.69 11.34 4.21
N GLN A 103 -7.69 11.69 3.38
CA GLN A 103 -8.78 10.78 3.05
C GLN A 103 -8.26 9.57 2.29
N PHE A 104 -7.45 9.79 1.26
CA PHE A 104 -6.86 8.72 0.47
C PHE A 104 -6.06 7.77 1.36
N VAL A 105 -5.14 8.28 2.18
CA VAL A 105 -4.30 7.44 3.05
C VAL A 105 -5.12 6.68 4.10
N ALA A 106 -6.21 7.25 4.59
CA ALA A 106 -7.08 6.59 5.58
C ALA A 106 -7.93 5.45 4.99
N GLU A 107 -8.32 5.56 3.72
CA GLU A 107 -9.25 4.63 3.07
C GLU A 107 -8.58 3.69 2.04
N ALA A 108 -7.42 4.07 1.51
CA ALA A 108 -6.71 3.28 0.52
C ALA A 108 -6.04 2.05 1.15
N ARG A 109 -5.94 0.98 0.36
CA ARG A 109 -5.21 -0.23 0.73
C ARG A 109 -4.05 -0.44 -0.22
N THR A 110 -2.88 -0.75 0.32
CA THR A 110 -1.74 -1.23 -0.48
C THR A 110 -2.07 -2.61 -1.03
N ILE A 111 -1.91 -2.77 -2.34
CA ILE A 111 -2.06 -4.04 -3.05
C ILE A 111 -0.69 -4.69 -3.25
N ASP A 112 0.29 -3.94 -3.75
CA ASP A 112 1.63 -4.46 -4.02
C ASP A 112 2.67 -3.33 -4.09
N VAL A 113 3.95 -3.68 -4.02
CA VAL A 113 5.07 -2.79 -4.32
C VAL A 113 5.70 -3.22 -5.64
N LEU A 114 5.43 -2.45 -6.69
CA LEU A 114 5.84 -2.76 -8.06
C LEU A 114 7.34 -2.54 -8.30
N LEU A 115 7.94 -1.59 -7.58
CA LEU A 115 9.36 -1.32 -7.63
C LEU A 115 9.86 -0.88 -6.25
N LYS A 116 11.01 -1.44 -5.84
CA LYS A 116 11.82 -0.94 -4.73
C LYS A 116 13.19 -0.53 -5.28
N GLY A 117 13.66 0.63 -4.88
CA GLY A 117 14.96 1.15 -5.28
C GLY A 117 15.56 2.04 -4.21
N THR A 118 16.84 2.32 -4.39
CA THR A 118 17.61 3.28 -3.58
C THR A 118 18.52 4.02 -4.55
N TYR A 119 18.62 5.34 -4.39
CA TYR A 119 19.45 6.20 -5.22
C TYR A 119 20.38 7.08 -4.37
#